data_AF-A0A0D8XU62-F1
#
_entry.id   AF-A0A0D8XU62-F1
#
_cell.length_a   1.000
_cell.length_b   1.000
_cell.length_c   1.000
_cell.angle_alpha   90.00
_cell.angle_beta   90.00
_cell.angle_gamma   90.00
#
_symmetry.space_group_name_H-M   'P 1'
#
loop_
_entity.id
_entity.type
_entity.pdbx_description
1 polymer ?
#
loop_
_entity_poly.entity_id
_entity_poly.type
_entity_poly.pdbx_seq_one_letter_code
_entity_poly.pdbx_strand_id
1 'polypeptide(L)'
;DWRVRPLVSVVKEWAKRKGINDANRSSFTSYSLVLMVIHYLQCGTEPGVLPSLQQMFPRRFANKCDVRTLNVTLPLDTPAVSEWHYADKSTLGELLIGFLDYYANKFESYSTHSFFSYDRDAISVRLGKRIDRAVIARQRPNGGYQQSGTHWRSQWRCICIEEPFTYSNTAHSIYDEMVFDAIKTAFREAHQELDSTRDLQRLLNCKPISVNAPMGGYVAVALCKL
;
A
#
# COMPACT_ATOMS: atom_id res chain seq x y z
N ASP A 1 0.83 -12.85 -12.71
CA ASP A 1 2.21 -13.15 -12.26
C ASP A 1 2.17 -14.00 -10.99
N TRP A 2 3.03 -15.02 -10.87
CA TRP A 2 3.03 -15.96 -9.75
C TRP A 2 3.60 -15.36 -8.45
N ARG A 3 4.43 -14.31 -8.54
CA ARG A 3 5.13 -13.68 -7.41
C ARG A 3 4.21 -12.83 -6.52
N VAL A 4 3.05 -12.40 -7.05
CA VAL A 4 2.12 -11.51 -6.35
C VAL A 4 1.57 -12.13 -5.06
N ARG A 5 0.98 -13.33 -5.15
CA ARG A 5 0.36 -14.02 -4.02
C ARG A 5 1.35 -14.31 -2.87
N PRO A 6 2.54 -14.88 -3.11
CA PRO A 6 3.49 -15.13 -2.04
C PRO A 6 4.04 -13.83 -1.45
N LEU A 7 4.30 -12.80 -2.28
CA LEU A 7 4.74 -11.49 -1.78
C LEU A 7 3.70 -10.87 -0.83
N VAL A 8 2.44 -10.82 -1.24
CA VAL A 8 1.33 -10.36 -0.40
C VAL A 8 1.24 -11.15 0.90
N SER A 9 1.41 -12.47 0.84
CA SER A 9 1.31 -13.33 2.01
C SER A 9 2.39 -13.00 3.05
N VAL A 10 3.64 -12.85 2.60
CA VAL A 10 4.76 -12.50 3.49
C VAL A 10 4.60 -11.09 4.06
N VAL A 11 4.22 -10.10 3.24
CA VAL A 11 3.98 -8.72 3.71
C VAL A 11 2.88 -8.68 4.75
N LYS A 12 1.76 -9.40 4.54
CA LYS A 12 0.66 -9.45 5.52
C LYS A 12 1.08 -10.09 6.83
N GLU A 13 1.85 -11.18 6.78
CA GLU A 13 2.33 -11.87 7.98
C GLU A 13 3.32 -10.99 8.75
N TRP A 14 4.29 -10.37 8.07
CA TRP A 14 5.20 -9.40 8.67
C TRP A 14 4.43 -8.24 9.34
N ALA A 15 3.48 -7.64 8.62
CA ALA A 15 2.67 -6.54 9.12
C ALA A 15 1.83 -6.93 10.35
N LYS A 16 1.28 -8.15 10.37
CA LYS A 16 0.56 -8.71 11.53
C LYS A 16 1.48 -8.83 12.74
N ARG A 17 2.67 -9.43 12.58
CA ARG A 17 3.63 -9.62 13.68
C ARG A 17 4.20 -8.32 14.21
N LYS A 18 4.44 -7.35 13.34
CA LYS A 18 4.88 -6.00 13.70
C LYS A 18 3.77 -5.17 14.34
N GLY A 19 2.51 -5.62 14.31
CA GLY A 19 1.37 -4.92 14.91
C GLY A 19 0.84 -3.75 14.09
N ILE A 20 1.10 -3.73 12.78
CA ILE A 20 0.68 -2.66 11.85
C ILE A 20 -0.46 -3.10 10.90
N ASN A 21 -1.07 -4.26 11.16
CA ASN A 21 -2.23 -4.81 10.44
C ASN A 21 -3.39 -5.06 11.42
N ASP A 22 -3.86 -3.99 12.08
CA ASP A 22 -5.02 -3.95 12.97
C ASP A 22 -5.76 -2.61 12.77
N ALA A 23 -6.82 -2.64 11.96
CA ALA A 23 -7.60 -1.46 11.61
C ALA A 23 -8.32 -0.84 12.83
N ASN A 24 -8.59 -1.63 13.87
CA ASN A 24 -9.20 -1.15 15.11
C ASN A 24 -8.22 -0.35 15.98
N ARG A 25 -6.92 -0.39 15.65
CA ARG A 25 -5.84 0.32 16.34
C ARG A 25 -5.15 1.36 15.45
N SER A 26 -5.89 1.94 14.50
CA SER A 26 -5.39 3.00 13.62
C SER A 26 -4.18 2.61 12.75
N SER A 27 -4.10 1.33 12.36
CA SER A 27 -3.05 0.83 11.46
C SER A 27 -3.63 0.33 10.12
N PHE A 28 -2.83 -0.29 9.26
CA PHE A 28 -3.29 -0.69 7.92
C PHE A 28 -4.37 -1.76 7.98
N THR A 29 -5.36 -1.66 7.09
CA THR A 29 -6.23 -2.80 6.80
C THR A 29 -5.48 -3.81 5.93
N SER A 30 -5.89 -5.08 5.99
CA SER A 30 -5.37 -6.09 5.05
C SER A 30 -5.65 -5.73 3.59
N TYR A 31 -6.71 -4.98 3.29
CA TYR A 31 -7.00 -4.49 1.94
C TYR A 31 -5.98 -3.44 1.49
N SER A 32 -5.67 -2.46 2.36
CA SER A 32 -4.68 -1.41 2.09
C SER A 32 -3.29 -2.00 1.83
N LEU A 33 -2.87 -3.02 2.58
CA LEU A 33 -1.58 -3.71 2.35
C LEU A 33 -1.54 -4.39 0.97
N VAL A 34 -2.64 -5.00 0.53
CA VAL A 34 -2.72 -5.60 -0.81
C VAL A 34 -2.59 -4.53 -1.89
N LEU A 35 -3.29 -3.40 -1.75
CA LEU A 35 -3.19 -2.29 -2.70
C LEU A 35 -1.78 -1.69 -2.75
N MET A 36 -1.11 -1.56 -1.61
CA MET A 36 0.29 -1.12 -1.55
C MET A 36 1.23 -2.07 -2.30
N VAL A 37 1.08 -3.39 -2.11
CA VAL A 37 1.88 -4.37 -2.84
C VAL A 37 1.62 -4.30 -4.35
N ILE A 38 0.35 -4.22 -4.76
CA ILE A 38 0.01 -4.10 -6.19
C ILE A 38 0.61 -2.83 -6.79
N HIS A 39 0.47 -1.69 -6.10
CA HIS A 39 1.04 -0.42 -6.54
C HIS A 39 2.56 -0.46 -6.66
N TYR A 40 3.25 -1.04 -5.67
CA TYR A 40 4.70 -1.25 -5.73
C TYR A 40 5.09 -2.07 -6.96
N LEU A 41 4.36 -3.15 -7.25
CA LEU A 41 4.61 -3.97 -8.44
C LEU A 41 4.24 -3.25 -9.75
N GLN A 42 3.39 -2.22 -9.73
CA GLN A 42 3.02 -1.46 -10.92
C GLN A 42 4.04 -0.38 -11.28
N CYS A 43 4.49 0.41 -10.30
CA CYS A 43 5.36 1.57 -10.55
C CYS A 43 6.51 1.76 -9.56
N GLY A 44 6.66 0.86 -8.60
CA GLY A 44 7.80 0.83 -7.67
C GLY A 44 8.99 0.05 -8.22
N THR A 45 8.79 -0.75 -9.27
CA THR A 45 9.84 -1.41 -10.05
C THR A 45 9.95 -0.79 -11.43
N GLU A 46 11.14 -0.80 -12.01
CA GLU A 46 11.37 -0.34 -13.38
C GLU A 46 12.12 -1.43 -14.16
N PRO A 47 11.47 -2.07 -15.16
CA PRO A 47 10.06 -1.95 -15.54
C PRO A 47 9.08 -2.50 -14.48
N GLY A 48 7.79 -2.19 -14.60
CA GLY A 48 6.73 -2.69 -13.70
C GLY A 48 6.57 -4.21 -13.79
N VAL A 49 6.26 -4.89 -12.68
CA VAL A 49 5.89 -6.32 -12.66
C VAL A 49 4.41 -6.54 -12.97
N LEU A 50 3.55 -5.55 -12.73
CA LEU A 50 2.11 -5.59 -13.01
C LEU A 50 1.67 -4.39 -13.86
N PRO A 51 0.71 -4.57 -14.77
CA PRO A 51 0.08 -3.44 -15.45
C PRO A 51 -1.04 -2.84 -14.59
N SER A 52 -1.58 -1.69 -15.01
CA SER A 52 -2.92 -1.29 -14.57
C SER A 52 -3.98 -2.03 -15.38
N LEU A 53 -4.67 -2.97 -14.73
CA LEU A 53 -5.76 -3.74 -15.36
C LEU A 53 -6.94 -2.85 -15.77
N GLN A 54 -7.25 -1.81 -15.00
CA GLN A 54 -8.34 -0.88 -15.33
C GLN A 54 -8.01 0.03 -16.52
N GLN A 55 -6.73 0.36 -16.72
CA GLN A 55 -6.30 1.09 -17.93
C GLN A 55 -6.27 0.18 -19.15
N MET A 56 -5.80 -1.06 -18.98
CA MET A 56 -5.61 -2.01 -20.07
C MET A 56 -6.93 -2.64 -20.54
N PHE A 57 -7.85 -2.93 -19.62
CA PHE A 57 -9.14 -3.58 -19.90
C PHE A 57 -10.32 -2.77 -19.34
N PRO A 58 -10.53 -1.52 -19.78
CA PRO A 58 -11.52 -0.62 -19.19
C PRO A 58 -12.95 -1.15 -19.31
N ARG A 59 -13.26 -1.92 -20.37
CA ARG A 59 -14.58 -2.57 -20.54
C ARG A 59 -14.84 -3.66 -19.50
N ARG A 60 -13.79 -4.35 -19.07
CA ARG A 60 -13.89 -5.49 -18.14
C ARG A 60 -13.98 -5.04 -16.68
N PHE A 61 -13.32 -3.94 -16.36
CA PHE A 61 -13.25 -3.39 -15.00
C PHE A 61 -13.94 -2.01 -14.88
N ALA A 62 -14.95 -1.77 -15.71
CA ALA A 62 -15.73 -0.54 -15.64
C ALA A 62 -16.47 -0.44 -14.30
N ASN A 63 -16.38 0.72 -13.65
CA ASN A 63 -17.02 0.98 -12.35
C ASN A 63 -18.56 0.92 -12.40
N LYS A 64 -19.16 0.97 -13.60
CA LYS A 64 -20.61 0.88 -13.84
C LYS A 64 -21.05 -0.47 -14.39
N CYS A 65 -20.17 -1.46 -14.43
CA CYS A 65 -20.53 -2.80 -14.87
C CYS A 65 -21.46 -3.46 -13.84
N ASP A 66 -22.47 -4.18 -14.31
CA ASP A 66 -23.33 -4.99 -13.43
C ASP A 66 -22.49 -6.14 -12.87
N VAL A 67 -22.47 -6.29 -11.55
CA VAL A 67 -21.72 -7.35 -10.87
C VAL A 67 -22.11 -8.75 -11.40
N ARG A 68 -23.36 -8.93 -11.83
CA ARG A 68 -23.88 -10.19 -12.39
C ARG A 68 -23.30 -10.53 -13.77
N THR A 69 -22.78 -9.53 -14.49
CA THR A 69 -22.19 -9.71 -15.82
C THR A 69 -20.67 -9.68 -15.79
N LEU A 70 -20.06 -9.61 -14.60
CA LEU A 70 -18.61 -9.67 -14.44
C LEU A 70 -18.09 -11.00 -14.95
N ASN A 71 -17.22 -10.91 -15.95
CA ASN A 71 -16.59 -12.08 -16.54
C ASN A 71 -15.45 -12.57 -15.66
N VAL A 72 -15.73 -13.62 -14.88
CA VAL A 72 -14.76 -14.29 -13.98
C VAL A 72 -14.17 -15.57 -14.56
N THR A 73 -14.66 -16.03 -15.71
CA THR A 73 -14.30 -17.33 -16.29
C THR A 73 -13.30 -17.23 -17.43
N LEU A 74 -13.31 -16.14 -18.20
CA LEU A 74 -12.32 -15.94 -19.25
C LEU A 74 -10.98 -15.50 -18.64
N PRO A 75 -9.83 -15.99 -19.12
CA PRO A 75 -8.55 -15.37 -18.77
C PRO A 75 -8.51 -13.91 -19.27
N LEU A 76 -7.57 -13.13 -18.75
CA LEU A 76 -7.22 -11.84 -19.35
C LEU A 76 -6.36 -12.12 -20.58
N ASP A 77 -6.58 -11.38 -21.66
CA ASP A 77 -5.70 -11.46 -22.82
C ASP A 77 -4.29 -11.01 -22.39
N THR A 78 -3.28 -11.74 -22.83
CA THR A 78 -1.89 -11.34 -22.57
C THR A 78 -1.58 -10.14 -23.46
N PRO A 79 -1.25 -8.96 -22.90
CA PRO A 79 -0.90 -7.81 -23.72
C PRO A 79 0.33 -8.13 -24.58
N ALA A 80 0.39 -7.56 -25.78
CA ALA A 80 1.57 -7.74 -26.61
C ALA A 80 2.79 -7.11 -25.93
N VAL A 81 3.99 -7.68 -26.14
CA VAL A 81 5.24 -7.14 -25.56
C VAL A 81 5.48 -5.69 -25.99
N SER A 82 5.03 -5.32 -27.20
CA SER A 82 5.06 -3.95 -27.71
C SER A 82 4.11 -3.00 -26.96
N GLU A 83 3.04 -3.51 -26.34
CA GLU A 83 2.06 -2.72 -25.60
C GLU A 83 2.44 -2.55 -24.13
N TRP A 84 3.08 -3.55 -23.53
CA TRP A 84 3.52 -3.46 -22.13
C TRP A 84 4.79 -4.28 -21.87
N HIS A 85 5.83 -3.57 -21.42
CA HIS A 85 7.10 -4.15 -20.99
C HIS A 85 7.05 -4.43 -19.49
N TYR A 86 7.45 -5.64 -19.09
CA TYR A 86 7.38 -6.07 -17.69
C TYR A 86 8.70 -6.60 -17.16
N ALA A 87 8.91 -6.46 -15.85
CA ALA A 87 10.07 -7.02 -15.17
C ALA A 87 9.88 -8.52 -14.92
N ASP A 88 10.65 -9.34 -15.61
CA ASP A 88 10.66 -10.80 -15.46
C ASP A 88 11.81 -11.30 -14.58
N LYS A 89 12.90 -10.55 -14.45
CA LYS A 89 14.13 -11.03 -13.79
C LYS A 89 14.16 -10.89 -12.27
N SER A 90 13.36 -10.00 -11.68
CA SER A 90 13.38 -9.80 -10.22
C SER A 90 12.86 -11.03 -9.49
N THR A 91 13.69 -11.57 -8.62
CA THR A 91 13.32 -12.67 -7.73
C THR A 91 12.30 -12.21 -6.68
N LEU A 92 11.58 -13.16 -6.07
CA LEU A 92 10.61 -12.84 -5.02
C LEU A 92 11.27 -12.15 -3.81
N GLY A 93 12.50 -12.53 -3.47
CA GLY A 93 13.27 -11.93 -2.38
C GLY A 93 13.65 -10.47 -2.67
N GLU A 94 14.10 -10.18 -3.89
CA GLU A 94 14.40 -8.81 -4.32
C GLU A 94 13.14 -7.93 -4.33
N LEU A 95 11.99 -8.47 -4.74
CA LEU A 95 10.71 -7.76 -4.69
C LEU A 95 10.28 -7.45 -3.25
N LEU A 96 10.54 -8.34 -2.29
CA LEU A 96 10.24 -8.08 -0.89
C LEU A 96 11.13 -6.98 -0.31
N ILE A 97 12.43 -7.03 -0.59
CA ILE A 97 13.39 -6.00 -0.16
C ILE A 97 13.03 -4.66 -0.80
N GLY A 98 12.80 -4.65 -2.12
CA GLY A 98 12.42 -3.46 -2.86
C GLY A 98 11.06 -2.89 -2.42
N PHE A 99 10.09 -3.71 -2.00
CA PHE A 99 8.83 -3.24 -1.43
C PHE A 99 9.08 -2.49 -0.11
N LEU A 100 9.91 -3.06 0.78
CA LEU A 100 10.25 -2.42 2.05
C LEU A 100 11.01 -1.11 1.79
N ASP A 101 12.01 -1.11 0.91
CA ASP A 101 12.77 0.08 0.51
C ASP A 101 11.88 1.16 -0.10
N TYR A 102 10.94 0.76 -0.95
CA TYR A 102 10.04 1.67 -1.64
C TYR A 102 9.24 2.51 -0.66
N TYR A 103 8.64 1.87 0.34
CA TYR A 103 7.84 2.54 1.37
C TYR A 103 8.68 3.12 2.52
N ALA A 104 9.90 2.63 2.76
CA ALA A 104 10.80 3.14 3.79
C ALA A 104 11.51 4.43 3.38
N ASN A 105 12.03 4.47 2.14
CA ASN A 105 13.02 5.46 1.72
C ASN A 105 12.63 6.19 0.42
N LYS A 106 12.09 5.48 -0.58
CA LYS A 106 11.84 6.07 -1.91
C LYS A 106 10.57 6.91 -1.98
N PHE A 107 9.57 6.60 -1.15
CA PHE A 107 8.31 7.35 -1.11
C PHE A 107 8.48 8.75 -0.51
N GLU A 108 9.51 8.97 0.30
CA GLU A 108 9.86 10.25 0.97
C GLU A 108 11.20 10.80 0.44
N SER A 109 11.56 10.47 -0.80
CA SER A 109 12.84 10.86 -1.38
C SER A 109 12.72 12.20 -2.12
N TYR A 110 13.61 13.12 -1.75
CA TYR A 110 13.85 14.37 -2.46
C TYR A 110 14.79 14.11 -3.64
N SER A 111 14.28 14.17 -4.86
CA SER A 111 15.11 14.23 -6.07
C SER A 111 15.00 15.60 -6.71
N THR A 112 16.10 16.10 -7.28
CA THR A 112 16.18 17.38 -7.99
C THR A 112 15.14 17.54 -9.10
N HIS A 113 14.55 16.43 -9.59
CA HIS A 113 13.57 16.41 -10.68
C HIS A 113 12.18 15.88 -10.26
N SER A 114 12.00 15.41 -9.03
CA SER A 114 10.68 14.96 -8.54
C SER A 114 10.64 14.90 -7.01
N PHE A 115 9.61 15.50 -6.42
CA PHE A 115 9.35 15.45 -4.97
C PHE A 115 8.29 14.40 -4.71
N PHE A 116 8.68 13.30 -4.07
CA PHE A 116 7.73 12.30 -3.59
C PHE A 116 7.58 12.43 -2.07
N SER A 117 6.33 12.48 -1.62
CA SER A 117 6.04 12.54 -0.19
C SER A 117 4.69 11.95 0.12
N TYR A 118 4.61 11.30 1.28
CA TYR A 118 3.35 10.92 1.90
C TYR A 118 2.41 12.12 2.15
N ASP A 119 2.87 13.36 2.09
CA ASP A 119 1.99 14.53 2.24
C ASP A 119 1.32 14.94 0.93
N ARG A 120 1.91 14.60 -0.22
CA ARG A 120 1.46 15.08 -1.54
C ARG A 120 0.96 13.97 -2.44
N ASP A 121 1.50 12.77 -2.30
CA ASP A 121 1.21 11.65 -3.20
C ASP A 121 0.19 10.69 -2.60
N ALA A 122 -0.73 10.25 -3.44
CA ALA A 122 -1.61 9.13 -3.20
C ALA A 122 -1.26 7.96 -4.13
N ILE A 123 -1.48 6.77 -3.61
CA ILE A 123 -1.36 5.50 -4.32
C ILE A 123 -2.62 5.29 -5.16
N SER A 124 -2.47 5.06 -6.47
CA SER A 124 -3.58 4.71 -7.36
C SER A 124 -3.26 3.43 -8.13
N VAL A 125 -3.82 2.32 -7.67
CA VAL A 125 -3.74 1.03 -8.38
C VAL A 125 -4.49 1.07 -9.71
N ARG A 126 -5.58 1.84 -9.76
CA ARG A 126 -6.38 2.07 -10.97
C ARG A 126 -5.57 2.74 -12.07
N LEU A 127 -4.73 3.70 -11.74
CA LEU A 127 -3.87 4.38 -12.71
C LEU A 127 -2.50 3.72 -12.84
N GLY A 128 -2.15 2.79 -11.95
CA GLY A 128 -0.84 2.15 -11.90
C GLY A 128 0.29 3.15 -11.61
N LYS A 129 0.00 4.21 -10.86
CA LYS A 129 0.94 5.29 -10.58
C LYS A 129 0.60 6.04 -9.30
N ARG A 130 1.56 6.86 -8.86
CA ARG A 130 1.32 7.89 -7.85
C ARG A 130 0.56 9.06 -8.48
N ILE A 131 -0.39 9.63 -7.75
CA ILE A 131 -1.13 10.83 -8.16
C ILE A 131 -1.11 11.87 -7.06
N ASP A 132 -1.29 13.14 -7.44
CA ASP A 132 -1.46 14.21 -6.46
C ASP A 132 -2.72 13.95 -5.62
N ARG A 133 -2.58 13.96 -4.30
CA ARG A 133 -3.69 13.81 -3.34
C ARG A 133 -4.82 14.78 -3.56
N ALA A 134 -4.53 15.99 -4.06
CA ALA A 134 -5.55 16.97 -4.39
C ALA A 134 -6.53 16.44 -5.44
N VAL A 135 -6.11 15.52 -6.31
CA VAL A 135 -6.99 14.87 -7.28
C VAL A 135 -8.03 14.00 -6.57
N ILE A 136 -7.63 13.21 -5.57
CA ILE A 136 -8.55 12.38 -4.78
C ILE A 136 -9.45 13.28 -3.93
N ALA A 137 -8.91 14.30 -3.27
CA ALA A 137 -9.68 15.22 -2.44
C ALA A 137 -10.77 15.96 -3.24
N ARG A 138 -10.56 16.17 -4.54
CA ARG A 138 -11.54 16.78 -5.46
C ARG A 138 -12.54 15.77 -6.03
N GLN A 139 -12.22 14.47 -6.02
CA GLN A 139 -13.08 13.40 -6.53
C GLN A 139 -14.07 12.99 -5.43
N ARG A 140 -15.33 13.40 -5.60
CA ARG A 140 -16.41 13.13 -4.65
C ARG A 140 -16.90 11.68 -4.80
N PRO A 141 -17.02 10.90 -3.71
CA PRO A 141 -17.92 9.76 -3.70
C PRO A 141 -19.36 10.29 -3.57
N ASN A 142 -20.15 10.18 -4.64
CA ASN A 142 -21.62 10.30 -4.61
C ASN A 142 -22.24 11.49 -3.85
N GLY A 143 -21.67 12.70 -3.95
CA GLY A 143 -22.36 13.94 -3.51
C GLY A 143 -22.71 14.05 -2.01
N GLY A 144 -22.16 13.20 -1.15
CA GLY A 144 -22.40 13.21 0.29
C GLY A 144 -21.70 14.33 1.04
N TYR A 145 -22.32 14.78 2.14
CA TYR A 145 -21.97 15.95 2.95
C TYR A 145 -20.53 15.94 3.49
N GLN A 146 -19.94 17.13 3.50
CA GLN A 146 -18.60 17.45 3.97
C GLN A 146 -18.51 17.13 5.48
N GLN A 147 -17.75 16.10 5.86
CA GLN A 147 -17.35 15.92 7.27
C GLN A 147 -16.33 17.03 7.59
N SER A 148 -16.86 18.19 7.98
CA SER A 148 -16.11 19.27 8.61
C SER A 148 -15.51 18.71 9.90
N GLY A 149 -14.19 18.51 9.93
CA GLY A 149 -13.54 18.00 11.13
C GLY A 149 -12.03 17.91 11.00
N THR A 150 -11.33 18.34 12.05
CA THR A 150 -9.88 18.33 12.25
C THR A 150 -9.19 17.02 11.80
N HIS A 151 -9.90 15.89 11.83
CA HIS A 151 -9.44 14.58 11.35
C HIS A 151 -9.01 14.52 9.89
N TRP A 152 -9.60 15.32 8.98
CA TRP A 152 -9.16 15.32 7.58
C TRP A 152 -7.73 15.83 7.44
N ARG A 153 -7.35 16.85 8.21
CA ARG A 153 -6.00 17.44 8.16
C ARG A 153 -4.93 16.49 8.69
N SER A 154 -5.25 15.69 9.70
CA SER A 154 -4.34 14.67 10.24
C SER A 154 -4.12 13.52 9.26
N GLN A 155 -5.19 13.11 8.55
CA GLN A 155 -5.10 12.12 7.47
C GLN A 155 -4.23 12.60 6.30
N TRP A 156 -4.09 13.92 6.11
CA TRP A 156 -3.27 14.48 5.03
C TRP A 156 -1.77 14.30 5.26
N ARG A 157 -1.34 14.07 6.51
CA ARG A 157 0.05 13.78 6.88
C ARG A 157 0.38 12.27 6.88
N CYS A 158 -0.63 11.43 6.63
CA CYS A 158 -0.51 9.98 6.62
C CYS A 158 -0.65 9.43 5.19
N ILE A 159 -0.35 8.15 4.96
CA ILE A 159 -0.50 7.51 3.64
C ILE A 159 -1.96 7.56 3.09
N CYS A 160 -2.09 7.77 1.78
CA CYS A 160 -3.36 7.85 1.06
C CYS A 160 -3.36 6.85 -0.09
N ILE A 161 -4.39 6.02 -0.12
CA ILE A 161 -4.52 4.89 -1.04
C ILE A 161 -5.91 4.98 -1.66
N GLU A 162 -5.98 5.34 -2.95
CA GLU A 162 -7.20 5.39 -3.74
C GLU A 162 -7.86 3.99 -3.82
N GLU A 163 -9.16 3.94 -3.55
CA GLU A 163 -10.00 2.79 -3.82
C GLU A 163 -10.27 2.71 -5.34
N PRO A 164 -9.92 1.62 -6.03
CA PRO A 164 -9.93 1.54 -7.50
C PRO A 164 -11.30 1.74 -8.18
N PHE A 165 -12.43 1.59 -7.49
CA PHE A 165 -13.77 1.68 -8.08
C PHE A 165 -14.59 2.86 -7.54
N THR A 166 -14.48 3.17 -6.24
CA THR A 166 -15.24 4.24 -5.57
C THR A 166 -14.44 5.52 -5.42
N TYR A 167 -13.13 5.46 -5.64
CA TYR A 167 -12.19 6.59 -5.54
C TYR A 167 -12.09 7.21 -4.14
N SER A 168 -12.58 6.52 -3.10
CA SER A 168 -12.35 6.92 -1.70
C SER A 168 -10.90 6.64 -1.29
N ASN A 169 -10.45 7.16 -0.14
CA ASN A 169 -9.21 6.64 0.45
C ASN A 169 -9.53 5.29 1.12
N THR A 170 -8.59 4.35 1.19
CA THR A 170 -8.75 3.08 1.93
C THR A 170 -8.00 3.10 3.26
N ALA A 171 -7.03 4.01 3.41
CA ALA A 171 -6.22 4.19 4.61
C ALA A 171 -6.87 5.19 5.60
N HIS A 172 -8.20 5.22 5.71
CA HIS A 172 -8.90 6.12 6.64
C HIS A 172 -8.66 5.81 8.12
N SER A 173 -8.25 4.58 8.45
CA SER A 173 -7.89 4.21 9.82
C SER A 173 -6.61 4.87 10.30
N ILE A 174 -5.71 5.28 9.40
CA ILE A 174 -4.43 5.91 9.76
C ILE A 174 -4.60 7.42 9.70
N TYR A 175 -4.94 8.01 10.85
CA TYR A 175 -5.10 9.47 11.01
C TYR A 175 -4.20 10.06 12.09
N ASP A 176 -3.43 9.23 12.79
CA ASP A 176 -2.49 9.64 13.84
C ASP A 176 -1.06 9.68 13.29
N GLU A 177 -0.44 10.85 13.33
CA GLU A 177 0.91 11.09 12.83
C GLU A 177 1.98 10.32 13.62
N MET A 178 1.82 10.15 14.93
CA MET A 178 2.77 9.37 15.75
C MET A 178 2.72 7.89 15.37
N VAL A 179 1.53 7.37 15.13
CA VAL A 179 1.35 5.98 14.65
C VAL A 179 1.95 5.84 13.25
N PHE A 180 1.75 6.82 12.38
CA PHE A 180 2.31 6.80 11.03
C PHE A 180 3.84 6.88 11.02
N ASP A 181 4.45 7.69 11.88
CA ASP A 181 5.91 7.73 12.06
C ASP A 181 6.46 6.41 12.60
N ALA A 182 5.75 5.75 13.52
CA ALA A 182 6.10 4.41 13.98
C ALA A 182 6.02 3.37 12.85
N ILE A 183 5.02 3.48 11.97
CA ILE A 183 4.90 2.66 10.76
C ILE A 183 6.08 2.91 9.82
N LYS A 184 6.44 4.17 9.52
CA LYS A 184 7.60 4.49 8.66
C LYS A 184 8.89 3.91 9.24
N THR A 185 9.09 4.02 10.55
CA THR A 185 10.24 3.43 11.25
C THR A 185 10.23 1.90 11.14
N ALA A 186 9.08 1.25 11.31
CA ALA A 186 8.95 -0.20 11.14
C ALA A 186 9.34 -0.66 9.73
N PHE A 187 8.97 0.08 8.68
CA PHE A 187 9.41 -0.19 7.30
C PHE A 187 10.92 -0.04 7.14
N ARG A 188 11.52 1.04 7.68
CA ARG A 188 12.98 1.27 7.63
C ARG A 188 13.77 0.16 8.33
N GLU A 189 13.37 -0.21 9.54
CA GLU A 189 13.99 -1.32 10.29
C GLU A 189 13.90 -2.64 9.54
N ALA A 190 12.71 -2.96 9.01
CA ALA A 190 12.48 -4.18 8.25
C ALA A 190 13.33 -4.23 6.97
N HIS A 191 13.44 -3.11 6.26
CA HIS A 191 14.31 -2.99 5.10
C HIS A 191 15.77 -3.24 5.48
N GLN A 192 16.28 -2.56 6.51
CA GLN A 192 17.67 -2.71 6.98
C GLN A 192 17.99 -4.15 7.40
N GLU A 193 17.10 -4.78 8.17
CA GLU A 193 17.28 -6.17 8.63
C GLU A 193 17.33 -7.12 7.42
N LEU A 194 16.38 -7.02 6.49
CA LEU A 194 16.29 -7.95 5.38
C LEU A 194 17.38 -7.71 4.32
N ASP A 195 17.75 -6.46 4.06
CA ASP A 195 18.79 -6.12 3.08
C ASP A 195 20.18 -6.60 3.53
N SER A 196 20.46 -6.51 4.84
CA SER A 196 21.73 -6.94 5.44
C SER A 196 21.81 -8.45 5.65
N THR A 197 20.76 -9.09 6.16
CA THR A 197 20.80 -10.51 6.54
C THR A 197 20.35 -11.47 5.45
N ARG A 198 19.49 -10.99 4.53
CA ARG A 198 18.75 -11.82 3.56
C ARG A 198 17.98 -12.98 4.22
N ASP A 199 17.62 -12.84 5.50
CA ASP A 199 16.97 -13.87 6.30
C ASP A 199 15.50 -13.51 6.59
N LEU A 200 14.58 -14.25 5.98
CA LEU A 200 13.14 -14.07 6.16
C LEU A 200 12.69 -14.37 7.60
N GLN A 201 13.32 -15.32 8.30
CA GLN A 201 12.93 -15.65 9.67
C GLN A 201 13.25 -14.49 10.61
N ARG A 202 14.37 -13.81 10.41
CA ARG A 202 14.70 -12.60 11.18
C ARG A 202 13.70 -11.48 10.96
N LEU A 203 13.33 -11.22 9.70
CA LEU A 203 12.28 -10.26 9.37
C LEU A 203 10.96 -10.58 10.11
N LEU A 204 10.57 -11.86 10.11
CA LEU A 204 9.31 -12.32 10.71
C LEU A 204 9.37 -12.46 12.23
N ASN A 205 10.55 -12.50 12.85
CA ASN A 205 10.73 -12.51 14.31
C ASN A 205 10.87 -11.10 14.89
N CYS A 206 10.28 -10.11 14.22
CA CYS A 206 10.27 -8.72 14.65
C CYS A 206 9.41 -8.50 15.90
N LYS A 207 9.79 -7.49 16.69
CA LYS A 207 9.00 -7.04 17.85
C LYS A 207 7.87 -6.11 17.38
N PRO A 208 6.66 -6.21 17.96
CA PRO A 208 5.57 -5.30 17.66
C PRO A 208 5.93 -3.84 17.92
N ILE A 209 5.31 -2.92 17.17
CA ILE A 209 5.47 -1.48 17.42
C ILE A 209 4.98 -1.12 18.83
N SER A 210 5.73 -0.26 19.52
CA SER A 210 5.35 0.31 20.81
C SER A 210 5.10 1.80 20.59
N VAL A 211 3.83 2.20 20.54
CA VAL A 211 3.47 3.62 20.45
C VAL A 211 3.08 4.06 21.86
N ASN A 212 3.87 4.92 22.48
CA ASN A 212 3.53 5.52 23.77
C ASN A 212 2.35 6.46 23.56
N ALA A 213 1.17 6.06 24.02
CA ALA A 213 0.00 6.95 24.04
C ALA A 213 0.31 8.15 24.96
N PRO A 214 0.00 9.39 24.55
CA PRO A 214 0.03 10.50 25.49
C PRO A 214 -1.08 10.24 26.51
N MET A 215 -0.67 10.08 27.77
CA MET A 215 -1.44 9.68 28.97
C MET A 215 -1.28 8.21 29.40
N GLY A 216 -0.11 7.90 29.97
CA GLY A 216 -0.04 7.16 31.24
C GLY A 216 -0.51 5.70 31.29
N GLY A 217 -0.45 4.94 30.21
CA GLY A 217 -0.75 3.51 30.24
C GLY A 217 0.18 2.71 29.33
N TYR A 218 1.07 1.91 29.93
CA TYR A 218 1.73 0.83 29.20
C TYR A 218 0.67 -0.18 28.77
N VAL A 219 0.33 -0.24 27.49
CA VAL A 219 -0.47 -1.33 26.94
C VAL A 219 0.49 -2.38 26.37
N ALA A 220 0.78 -3.39 27.18
CA ALA A 220 1.48 -4.58 26.70
C ALA A 220 0.66 -5.25 25.59
N VAL A 221 1.31 -5.51 24.45
CA VAL A 221 0.72 -6.17 23.28
C VAL A 221 0.49 -7.64 23.61
N ALA A 222 -0.74 -7.99 24.01
CA ALA A 222 -1.15 -9.38 24.12
C ALA A 222 -1.38 -9.96 22.71
N LEU A 223 -0.51 -10.90 22.34
CA LEU A 223 -0.68 -11.80 21.20
C LEU A 223 -2.02 -12.54 21.32
N CYS A 224 -3.05 -12.13 20.58
CA CYS A 224 -4.18 -13.01 20.29
C CYS A 224 -3.71 -14.07 19.28
N LYS A 225 -3.26 -15.21 19.83
CA LYS A 225 -3.36 -16.50 19.15
C LYS A 225 -4.83 -16.90 19.14
N LEU A 226 -5.42 -17.01 17.96
CA LEU A 226 -6.43 -17.99 17.57
C LEU A 226 -6.24 -18.25 16.07
#